data_AF-A0A9W8HV30-F1
#
_entry.id   AF-A0A9W8HV30-F1
#
_cell.length_a   1.000
_cell.length_b   1.000
_cell.length_c   1.000
_cell.angle_alpha   90.00
_cell.angle_beta   90.00
_cell.angle_gamma   90.00
#
_symmetry.space_group_name_H-M   'P 1'
#
loop_
_entity.id
_entity.type
_entity.pdbx_description
1 polymer ?
#
loop_
_entity_poly.entity_id
_entity_poly.type
_entity_poly.pdbx_seq_one_letter_code
_entity_poly.pdbx_strand_id
1 'polypeptide(L)'
;MVFNEYPEVIRRGGVDSTMKNVCFEKDKHREILDPQETNMLPYILLPLCGPEEFEIEDMEPMPEEIQLLGDDKKREADPKLRATLLEAINLLCTTFYGRNVLRSKNVYYVLREAHKVESDETCIDLNERAVQLLKGDESADTKEDEKAI
;
A
#
# COMPACT_ATOMS: atom_id res chain seq x y z
N MET A 1 -14.35 -9.18 10.73
CA MET A 1 -14.24 -9.33 9.26
C MET A 1 -13.76 -8.01 8.72
N VAL A 2 -12.55 -7.98 8.16
CA VAL A 2 -11.99 -6.77 7.56
C VAL A 2 -12.67 -6.54 6.21
N PHE A 3 -12.75 -5.30 5.72
CA PHE A 3 -13.57 -4.93 4.55
C PHE A 3 -13.22 -5.70 3.27
N ASN A 4 -12.00 -6.23 3.16
CA ASN A 4 -11.52 -6.98 2.00
C ASN A 4 -11.93 -8.46 1.99
N GLU A 5 -12.58 -8.97 3.04
CA GLU A 5 -13.07 -10.35 3.12
C GLU A 5 -14.55 -10.50 2.74
N TYR A 6 -15.23 -9.38 2.44
CA TYR A 6 -16.64 -9.42 2.05
C TYR A 6 -16.81 -10.17 0.74
N PRO A 7 -17.78 -11.09 0.61
CA PRO A 7 -18.05 -11.78 -0.64
C PRO A 7 -18.37 -10.82 -1.80
N GLU A 8 -19.01 -9.70 -1.49
CA GLU A 8 -19.49 -8.74 -2.49
C GLU A 8 -18.36 -7.83 -3.01
N VAL A 9 -17.94 -8.09 -4.25
CA VAL A 9 -16.94 -7.27 -4.99
C VAL A 9 -17.32 -5.79 -5.00
N ILE A 10 -18.62 -5.46 -5.10
CA ILE A 10 -19.12 -4.08 -5.12
C ILE A 10 -18.74 -3.33 -3.84
N ARG A 11 -18.81 -3.99 -2.68
CA ARG A 11 -18.45 -3.35 -1.40
C ARG A 11 -16.95 -3.12 -1.33
N ARG A 12 -16.16 -4.14 -1.63
CA ARG A 12 -14.70 -4.07 -1.64
C ARG A 12 -14.20 -2.97 -2.57
N GLY A 13 -14.65 -2.99 -3.83
CA GLY A 13 -14.26 -2.00 -4.82
C GLY A 13 -14.72 -0.57 -4.52
N GLY A 14 -15.88 -0.39 -3.87
CA GLY A 14 -16.33 0.91 -3.40
C GLY A 14 -15.40 1.51 -2.33
N VAL A 15 -14.95 0.68 -1.39
CA VAL A 15 -13.99 1.06 -0.35
C VAL A 15 -12.62 1.33 -0.96
N ASP A 16 -12.09 0.43 -1.80
CA ASP A 16 -10.79 0.59 -2.46
C ASP A 16 -10.74 1.88 -3.29
N SER A 17 -11.80 2.15 -4.06
CA SER A 17 -11.90 3.37 -4.86
C SER A 17 -11.93 4.62 -3.98
N THR A 18 -12.61 4.56 -2.83
CA THR A 18 -12.68 5.68 -1.90
C THR A 18 -11.33 5.94 -1.25
N MET A 19 -10.62 4.90 -0.80
CA MET A 19 -9.25 5.00 -0.28
C MET A 19 -8.31 5.62 -1.32
N LYS A 20 -8.35 5.13 -2.56
CA LYS A 20 -7.56 5.74 -3.65
C LYS A 20 -7.91 7.21 -3.84
N ASN A 21 -9.20 7.55 -3.88
CA ASN A 21 -9.65 8.90 -4.19
C ASN A 21 -9.18 9.92 -3.14
N VAL A 22 -9.14 9.55 -1.85
CA VAL A 22 -8.65 10.47 -0.82
C VAL A 22 -7.13 10.66 -0.89
N CYS A 23 -6.37 9.69 -1.44
CA CYS A 23 -4.94 9.83 -1.68
C CYS A 23 -4.58 10.84 -2.80
N PHE A 24 -5.55 11.46 -3.49
CA PHE A 24 -5.26 12.59 -4.38
C PHE A 24 -4.90 13.88 -3.60
N GLU A 25 -5.38 14.01 -2.37
CA GLU A 25 -5.12 15.16 -1.50
C GLU A 25 -3.76 14.99 -0.82
N LYS A 26 -2.69 15.45 -1.48
CA LYS A 26 -1.29 15.30 -1.01
C LYS A 26 -1.07 15.87 0.39
N ASP A 27 -1.68 17.02 0.68
CA ASP A 27 -1.57 17.70 1.99
C ASP A 27 -2.15 16.85 3.13
N LYS A 28 -2.99 15.86 2.80
CA LYS A 28 -3.60 14.93 3.74
C LYS A 28 -2.85 13.62 3.90
N HIS A 29 -1.77 13.37 3.15
CA HIS A 29 -1.00 12.12 3.28
C HIS A 29 -0.49 11.88 4.70
N ARG A 30 -0.16 12.94 5.45
CA ARG A 30 0.23 12.80 6.84
C ARG A 30 -0.89 12.24 7.71
N GLU A 31 -2.08 12.82 7.62
CA GLU A 31 -3.28 12.37 8.35
C GLU A 31 -3.74 10.97 7.91
N ILE A 32 -3.64 10.68 6.61
CA ILE A 32 -3.99 9.37 6.01
C ILE A 32 -3.09 8.25 6.54
N LEU A 33 -1.79 8.53 6.70
CA LEU A 33 -0.78 7.56 7.10
C LEU A 33 -0.47 7.52 8.60
N ASP A 34 -0.95 8.48 9.38
CA ASP A 34 -0.69 8.56 10.82
C ASP A 34 -1.45 7.44 11.57
N PRO A 35 -0.75 6.58 12.34
CA PRO A 35 -1.38 5.55 13.17
C PRO A 35 -2.35 6.08 14.23
N GLN A 36 -2.25 7.36 14.63
CA GLN A 36 -3.12 8.00 15.61
C GLN A 36 -4.32 8.72 14.97
N GLU A 37 -4.37 8.82 13.64
CA GLU A 37 -5.46 9.46 12.89
C GLU A 37 -6.20 8.43 12.04
N THR A 38 -6.09 8.52 10.70
CA THR A 38 -6.85 7.64 9.79
C THR A 38 -6.25 6.23 9.73
N ASN A 39 -4.93 6.10 9.90
CA ASN A 39 -4.19 4.83 9.81
C ASN A 39 -4.62 3.95 8.62
N MET A 40 -4.59 4.49 7.40
CA MET A 40 -5.13 3.80 6.21
C MET A 40 -4.18 2.73 5.65
N LEU A 41 -2.87 2.88 5.87
CA LEU A 41 -1.85 2.02 5.26
C LEU A 41 -2.07 0.51 5.46
N PRO A 42 -2.39 -0.01 6.67
CA PRO A 42 -2.58 -1.45 6.87
C PRO A 42 -3.71 -2.00 6.01
N TYR A 43 -4.77 -1.22 5.84
CA TYR A 43 -5.96 -1.57 5.05
C TYR A 43 -5.73 -1.54 3.54
N ILE A 44 -4.75 -0.75 3.08
CA ILE A 44 -4.29 -0.79 1.68
C ILE A 44 -3.42 -2.02 1.43
N LEU A 45 -2.57 -2.41 2.39
CA LEU A 45 -1.61 -3.50 2.23
C LEU A 45 -2.24 -4.88 2.41
N LEU A 46 -3.16 -5.03 3.37
CA LEU A 46 -3.73 -6.33 3.73
C LEU A 46 -4.34 -7.09 2.52
N PRO A 47 -5.06 -6.47 1.58
CA PRO A 47 -5.58 -7.18 0.41
C PRO A 47 -4.49 -7.57 -0.61
N LEU A 48 -3.30 -6.95 -0.54
CA LEU A 48 -2.14 -7.28 -1.37
C LEU A 48 -1.26 -8.39 -0.77
N CYS A 49 -1.43 -8.70 0.52
CA CYS A 49 -0.73 -9.79 1.21
C CYS A 49 -1.33 -11.17 0.87
N GLY A 50 -0.46 -12.16 0.69
CA GLY A 50 -0.81 -13.59 0.61
C GLY A 50 -0.31 -14.36 1.83
N PRO A 51 -0.11 -15.68 1.70
CA PRO A 51 0.35 -16.55 2.78
C PRO A 51 1.88 -16.56 2.94
N GLU A 52 2.59 -15.58 2.38
CA GLU A 52 4.04 -15.53 2.45
C GLU A 52 4.53 -15.20 3.86
N GLU A 53 5.57 -15.89 4.29
CA GLU A 53 6.28 -15.60 5.53
C GLU A 53 7.38 -14.57 5.28
N PHE A 54 7.46 -13.58 6.16
CA PHE A 54 8.54 -12.60 6.20
C PHE A 54 9.53 -12.96 7.31
N GLU A 55 10.81 -12.65 7.12
CA GLU A 55 11.78 -12.71 8.20
C GLU A 55 11.38 -11.71 9.30
N ILE A 56 11.68 -12.02 10.56
CA ILE A 56 11.25 -11.21 11.72
C ILE A 56 11.72 -9.76 11.59
N GLU A 57 12.95 -9.55 11.12
CA GLU A 57 13.55 -8.22 10.93
C GLU A 57 12.82 -7.40 9.85
N ASP A 58 12.30 -8.06 8.81
CA ASP A 58 11.53 -7.42 7.76
C ASP A 58 10.07 -7.18 8.20
N MET A 59 9.53 -8.05 9.05
CA MET A 59 8.15 -7.99 9.54
C MET A 59 7.94 -6.97 10.66
N GLU A 60 8.89 -6.83 11.58
CA GLU A 60 8.78 -5.95 12.76
C GLU A 60 8.37 -4.49 12.41
N PRO A 61 8.89 -3.86 11.33
CA PRO A 61 8.49 -2.51 10.98
C PRO A 61 7.10 -2.41 10.33
N MET A 62 6.53 -3.51 9.83
CA MET A 62 5.23 -3.51 9.16
C MET A 62 4.09 -3.16 10.12
N PRO A 63 2.94 -2.67 9.64
CA PRO A 63 1.75 -2.54 10.49
C PRO A 63 1.31 -3.87 11.11
N GLU A 64 0.86 -3.85 12.36
CA GLU A 64 0.47 -5.05 13.12
C GLU A 64 -0.58 -5.90 12.40
N GLU A 65 -1.50 -5.27 11.66
CA GLU A 65 -2.59 -5.92 10.95
C GLU A 65 -2.12 -6.82 9.80
N ILE A 66 -0.89 -6.64 9.30
CA ILE A 66 -0.31 -7.46 8.24
C ILE A 66 0.85 -8.35 8.73
N GLN A 67 1.14 -8.35 10.03
CA GLN A 67 2.10 -9.27 10.63
C GLN A 67 1.44 -10.61 10.93
N LEU A 68 2.24 -11.68 10.96
CA LEU A 68 1.83 -13.02 11.41
C LEU A 68 0.54 -13.53 10.73
N LEU A 69 0.38 -13.25 9.43
CA LEU A 69 -0.75 -13.73 8.65
C LEU A 69 -0.71 -15.26 8.54
N GLY A 70 -1.88 -15.89 8.57
CA GLY A 70 -2.02 -17.35 8.44
C GLY A 70 -1.74 -17.87 7.03
N ASP A 71 -1.52 -19.18 6.92
CA ASP A 71 -1.35 -19.90 5.65
C ASP A 71 -2.62 -19.89 4.77
N ASP A 72 -3.77 -19.61 5.37
CA ASP A 72 -5.06 -19.42 4.71
C ASP A 72 -5.26 -18.00 4.15
N LYS A 73 -4.34 -17.06 4.41
CA LYS A 73 -4.43 -15.69 3.91
C LYS A 73 -4.39 -15.65 2.39
N LYS A 74 -5.42 -15.05 1.80
CA LYS A 74 -5.53 -14.85 0.35
C LYS A 74 -5.44 -13.37 -0.02
N ARG A 75 -4.76 -13.10 -1.13
CA ARG A 75 -4.82 -11.81 -1.81
C ARG A 75 -6.23 -11.54 -2.34
N GLU A 76 -6.54 -10.28 -2.55
CA GLU A 76 -7.71 -9.88 -3.32
C GLU A 76 -7.68 -10.57 -4.69
N ALA A 77 -8.77 -11.29 -5.01
CA ALA A 77 -8.84 -12.13 -6.20
C ALA A 77 -9.06 -11.31 -7.48
N ASP A 78 -9.77 -10.18 -7.38
CA ASP A 78 -10.05 -9.31 -8.52
C ASP A 78 -8.84 -8.41 -8.84
N PRO A 79 -8.21 -8.56 -10.03
CA PRO A 79 -7.06 -7.74 -10.42
C PRO A 79 -7.37 -6.24 -10.47
N LYS A 80 -8.61 -5.84 -10.76
CA LYS A 80 -8.97 -4.41 -10.79
C LYS A 80 -8.93 -3.78 -9.40
N LEU A 81 -9.27 -4.55 -8.37
CA LEU A 81 -9.21 -4.10 -6.99
C LEU A 81 -7.76 -4.05 -6.51
N ARG A 82 -6.94 -5.04 -6.85
CA ARG A 82 -5.48 -4.97 -6.63
C ARG A 82 -4.85 -3.76 -7.30
N ALA A 83 -5.17 -3.50 -8.57
CA ALA A 83 -4.70 -2.32 -9.30
C ALA A 83 -5.12 -1.02 -8.59
N THR A 84 -6.36 -0.92 -8.10
CA THR A 84 -6.85 0.27 -7.36
C THR A 84 -6.04 0.53 -6.10
N LEU A 85 -5.68 -0.52 -5.35
CA LEU A 85 -4.83 -0.42 -4.16
C LEU A 85 -3.38 -0.03 -4.51
N LEU A 86 -2.83 -0.58 -5.60
CA LEU A 86 -1.51 -0.20 -6.10
C LEU A 86 -1.48 1.26 -6.60
N GLU A 87 -2.56 1.76 -7.20
CA GLU A 87 -2.71 3.18 -7.52
C GLU A 87 -2.69 4.06 -6.26
N ALA A 88 -3.35 3.63 -5.18
CA ALA A 88 -3.32 4.34 -3.91
C ALA A 88 -1.89 4.42 -3.33
N ILE A 89 -1.12 3.32 -3.40
CA ILE A 89 0.30 3.31 -3.01
C ILE A 89 1.12 4.29 -3.87
N ASN A 90 0.91 4.29 -5.18
CA ASN A 90 1.60 5.22 -6.09
C ASN A 90 1.28 6.69 -5.77
N LEU A 91 0.03 7.00 -5.41
CA LEU A 91 -0.37 8.34 -4.99
C LEU A 91 0.34 8.75 -3.69
N LEU A 92 0.35 7.88 -2.68
CA LEU A 92 1.07 8.12 -1.41
C LEU A 92 2.57 8.34 -1.62
N CYS A 93 3.17 7.67 -2.61
CA CYS A 93 4.56 7.87 -3.02
C CYS A 93 4.84 9.23 -3.68
N THR A 94 3.83 10.07 -3.96
CA THR A 94 4.06 11.37 -4.62
C THR A 94 4.66 12.42 -3.68
N THR A 95 4.57 12.22 -2.36
CA THR A 95 5.13 13.11 -1.33
C THR A 95 6.35 12.49 -0.65
N PHE A 96 7.31 13.31 -0.21
CA PHE A 96 8.46 12.85 0.58
C PHE A 96 8.05 12.14 1.86
N TYR A 97 7.10 12.72 2.62
CA TYR A 97 6.58 12.10 3.84
C TYR A 97 6.00 10.70 3.56
N GLY A 98 5.15 10.57 2.55
CA GLY A 98 4.56 9.28 2.18
C GLY A 98 5.61 8.24 1.83
N ARG A 99 6.61 8.58 1.01
CA ARG A 99 7.72 7.65 0.70
C ARG A 99 8.48 7.21 1.94
N ASN A 100 8.79 8.13 2.85
CA ASN A 100 9.50 7.80 4.08
C ASN A 100 8.68 6.87 4.98
N VAL A 101 7.38 7.12 5.15
CA VAL A 101 6.51 6.21 5.91
C VAL A 101 6.48 4.84 5.25
N LEU A 102 6.19 4.75 3.95
CA LEU A 102 6.11 3.48 3.24
C LEU A 102 7.43 2.69 3.30
N ARG A 103 8.59 3.36 3.22
CA ARG A 103 9.91 2.74 3.44
C ARG A 103 10.07 2.25 4.87
N SER A 104 9.76 3.10 5.86
CA SER A 104 9.88 2.75 7.28
C SER A 104 8.98 1.60 7.71
N LYS A 105 7.90 1.35 6.95
CA LYS A 105 6.93 0.27 7.17
C LYS A 105 7.17 -0.94 6.27
N ASN A 106 8.34 -1.03 5.64
CA ASN A 106 8.75 -2.19 4.84
C ASN A 106 7.76 -2.58 3.72
N VAL A 107 7.03 -1.59 3.17
CA VAL A 107 6.03 -1.81 2.10
C VAL A 107 6.64 -2.47 0.86
N TYR A 108 7.92 -2.22 0.58
CA TYR A 108 8.64 -2.87 -0.50
C TYR A 108 8.54 -4.40 -0.46
N TYR A 109 8.60 -5.01 0.73
CA TYR A 109 8.57 -6.46 0.86
C TYR A 109 7.19 -7.03 0.50
N VAL A 110 6.12 -6.35 0.92
CA VAL A 110 4.74 -6.69 0.51
C VAL A 110 4.60 -6.63 -1.01
N LEU A 111 5.07 -5.55 -1.62
CA LEU A 111 5.04 -5.36 -3.08
C LEU A 111 5.86 -6.41 -3.81
N ARG A 112 7.04 -6.76 -3.30
CA ARG A 112 7.93 -7.78 -3.87
C ARG A 112 7.26 -9.16 -3.89
N GLU A 113 6.68 -9.59 -2.78
CA GLU A 113 6.00 -10.89 -2.72
C GLU A 113 4.73 -10.90 -3.57
N ALA A 114 3.95 -9.82 -3.57
CA ALA A 114 2.80 -9.69 -4.45
C ALA A 114 3.19 -9.77 -5.94
N HIS A 115 4.28 -9.11 -6.34
CA HIS A 115 4.77 -9.11 -7.71
C HIS A 115 5.20 -10.50 -8.20
N LYS A 116 5.84 -11.33 -7.36
CA LYS A 116 6.32 -12.67 -7.75
C LYS A 116 5.22 -13.59 -8.27
N VAL A 117 3.99 -13.39 -7.81
CA VAL A 117 2.84 -14.26 -8.14
C VAL A 117 1.78 -13.56 -8.98
N GLU A 118 1.98 -12.28 -9.31
CA GLU A 118 1.05 -11.52 -10.12
C GLU A 118 1.15 -11.91 -11.60
N SER A 119 -0.01 -11.98 -12.26
CA SER A 119 -0.12 -12.32 -13.68
C SER A 119 -0.84 -11.25 -14.51
N ASP A 120 -1.51 -10.31 -13.85
CA ASP A 120 -2.18 -9.19 -14.51
C ASP A 120 -1.17 -8.08 -14.87
N GLU A 121 -1.09 -7.72 -16.15
CA GLU A 121 -0.12 -6.74 -16.66
C GLU A 121 -0.27 -5.36 -16.01
N THR A 122 -1.51 -4.92 -15.75
CA THR A 122 -1.74 -3.61 -15.11
C THR A 122 -1.24 -3.61 -13.67
N CYS A 123 -1.47 -4.68 -12.94
CA CYS A 123 -0.97 -4.83 -11.58
C CYS A 123 0.57 -4.89 -11.55
N ILE A 124 1.19 -5.58 -12.51
CA ILE A 124 2.66 -5.63 -12.66
C ILE A 124 3.22 -4.22 -12.86
N ASP A 125 2.72 -3.48 -13.85
CA ASP A 125 3.19 -2.12 -14.16
C ASP A 125 3.05 -1.16 -12.97
N LEU A 126 1.90 -1.19 -12.30
CA LEU A 126 1.64 -0.33 -11.13
C LEU A 126 2.53 -0.69 -9.94
N ASN A 127 2.81 -1.96 -9.73
CA ASN A 127 3.71 -2.44 -8.68
C ASN A 127 5.16 -2.04 -8.96
N GLU A 128 5.64 -2.27 -10.19
CA GLU A 128 6.98 -1.85 -10.61
C GLU A 128 7.17 -0.34 -10.44
N ARG A 129 6.17 0.46 -10.82
CA ARG A 129 6.18 1.92 -10.60
C ARG A 129 6.28 2.28 -9.11
N ALA A 130 5.51 1.62 -8.25
CA ALA A 130 5.57 1.86 -6.81
C ALA A 130 6.96 1.50 -6.24
N VAL A 131 7.55 0.37 -6.66
CA VAL A 131 8.90 -0.04 -6.28
C VAL A 131 9.95 0.97 -6.76
N GLN A 132 9.84 1.47 -7.99
CA GLN A 132 10.74 2.50 -8.53
C GLN A 132 10.67 3.77 -7.69
N LEU A 133 9.49 4.22 -7.29
CA LEU A 133 9.32 5.40 -6.43
C LEU A 133 9.90 5.18 -5.03
N LEU A 134 9.73 3.98 -4.46
CA LEU A 134 10.26 3.65 -3.13
C LEU A 134 11.78 3.50 -3.12
N LYS A 135 12.37 2.96 -4.18
CA LYS A 135 13.84 2.80 -4.28
C LYS A 135 14.55 4.02 -4.86
N GLY A 136 13.82 4.89 -5.55
CA GLY A 136 14.36 6.08 -6.19
C GLY A 136 14.79 7.14 -5.18
N ASP A 137 15.71 7.99 -5.62
CA ASP A 137 16.17 9.15 -4.87
C ASP A 137 15.13 10.27 -4.84
N GLU A 138 15.22 11.09 -3.79
CA GLU A 138 14.37 12.24 -3.58
C GLU A 138 14.83 13.44 -4.45
N SER A 139 13.96 13.95 -5.30
CA SER A 139 14.22 15.18 -6.07
C SER A 139 14.11 16.42 -5.19
N ALA A 140 14.64 17.56 -5.67
CA ALA A 140 14.54 18.85 -4.97
C ALA A 140 13.08 19.20 -4.66
N ASP A 141 12.20 19.12 -5.67
CA ASP A 141 10.76 19.39 -5.54
C ASP A 141 10.12 18.56 -4.43
N THR A 142 10.45 17.28 -4.34
CA THR A 142 9.84 16.41 -3.34
C THR A 142 10.31 16.70 -1.92
N LYS A 143 11.54 17.22 -1.75
CA LYS A 143 12.03 17.67 -0.44
C LYS A 143 11.42 19.01 -0.02
N GLU A 144 10.93 19.82 -0.97
CA GLU A 144 10.24 21.07 -0.65
C GLU A 144 8.86 20.84 -0.04
N ASP A 145 8.19 19.72 -0.36
CA ASP A 145 6.93 19.29 0.29
C ASP A 145 7.07 19.19 1.82
N GLU A 146 8.26 18.87 2.35
CA GLU A 146 8.53 18.83 3.80
C GLU A 146 8.48 20.21 4.45
N LYS A 147 8.76 21.29 3.70
CA LYS A 147 8.84 22.66 4.21
C LYS A 147 7.55 23.46 4.06
N ALA A 148 6.65 22.99 3.19
CA ALA A 148 5.42 23.70 2.83
C ALA A 148 4.22 23.38 3.75
N ILE A 149 4.41 22.49 4.74
CA ILE A 149 3.36 21.98 5.64
C ILE A 149 3.78 22.18 7.11
#